data_AF-A0AAW6Q6E8-F1
#
_entry.id   AF-A0AAW6Q6E8-F1
#
_cell.length_a   1.000
_cell.length_b   1.000
_cell.length_c   1.000
_cell.angle_alpha   90.00
_cell.angle_beta   90.00
_cell.angle_gamma   90.00
#
_symmetry.space_group_name_H-M   'P 1'
#
loop_
_entity.id
_entity.type
_entity.pdbx_description
1 polymer ?
#
loop_
_entity_poly.entity_id
_entity_poly.type
_entity_poly.pdbx_seq_one_letter_code
_entity_poly.pdbx_strand_id
1 'polypeptide(L)'
;MWKINANETKNDRLQWEQFRSVIESSNLDFKYVRVDNENDELILYSDAIDDFYELDLYKQQIRMRRKIDGYMPLLYNVQKVEWRYDENRKSIFISIRIHGREYSEEYIMDRKK
;
A
#
# COMPACT_ATOMS: atom_id res chain seq x y z
N MET A 1 16.55 -2.20 -24.33
CA MET A 1 15.10 -2.11 -24.60
C MET A 1 14.45 -3.32 -23.93
N TRP A 2 13.84 -3.14 -22.76
CA TRP A 2 13.25 -4.25 -22.00
C TRP A 2 11.94 -4.66 -22.70
N LYS A 3 11.87 -5.89 -23.23
CA LYS A 3 10.64 -6.44 -23.77
C LYS A 3 9.71 -6.71 -22.59
N ILE A 4 8.71 -5.86 -22.39
CA ILE A 4 7.71 -6.10 -21.36
C ILE A 4 6.89 -7.32 -21.77
N ASN A 5 6.92 -8.38 -20.96
CA ASN A 5 6.18 -9.59 -21.26
C ASN A 5 4.69 -9.36 -21.00
N ALA A 6 3.82 -9.82 -21.92
CA ALA A 6 2.37 -9.72 -21.77
C ALA A 6 1.86 -10.52 -20.55
N ASN A 7 2.58 -11.59 -20.17
CA ASN A 7 2.23 -12.37 -18.98
C ASN A 7 2.62 -11.67 -17.67
N GLU A 8 3.79 -11.01 -17.63
CA GLU A 8 4.19 -10.17 -16.49
C GLU A 8 3.17 -9.05 -16.28
N THR A 9 2.75 -8.41 -17.37
CA THR A 9 1.69 -7.38 -17.36
C THR A 9 0.40 -7.83 -16.68
N LYS A 10 -0.07 -9.05 -16.99
CA LYS A 10 -1.32 -9.58 -16.43
C LYS A 10 -1.15 -9.93 -14.96
N ASN A 11 -0.02 -10.50 -14.58
CA ASN A 11 0.29 -10.86 -13.21
C ASN A 11 0.48 -9.63 -12.30
N ASP A 12 1.18 -8.60 -12.79
CA ASP A 12 1.37 -7.34 -12.07
C ASP A 12 0.04 -6.65 -11.81
N ARG A 13 -0.84 -6.63 -12.81
CA ARG A 13 -2.19 -6.11 -12.64
C ARG A 13 -2.97 -6.92 -11.60
N LEU A 14 -2.95 -8.24 -11.65
CA LEU A 14 -3.66 -9.07 -10.66
C LEU A 14 -3.16 -8.81 -9.24
N GLN A 15 -1.83 -8.74 -9.05
CA GLN A 15 -1.23 -8.42 -7.76
C GLN A 15 -1.62 -7.02 -7.29
N TRP A 16 -1.63 -6.03 -8.19
CA TRP A 16 -2.10 -4.68 -7.89
C TRP A 16 -3.56 -4.69 -7.42
N GLU A 17 -4.47 -5.35 -8.14
CA GLU A 17 -5.88 -5.45 -7.72
C GLU A 17 -6.04 -6.15 -6.36
N GLN A 18 -5.21 -7.17 -6.05
CA GLN A 18 -5.21 -7.81 -4.74
C GLN A 18 -4.75 -6.86 -3.64
N PHE A 19 -3.67 -6.13 -3.86
CA PHE A 19 -3.22 -5.08 -2.95
C PHE A 19 -4.32 -4.04 -2.71
N ARG A 20 -4.95 -3.54 -3.78
CA ARG A 20 -6.07 -2.60 -3.68
C ARG A 20 -7.21 -3.14 -2.80
N SER A 21 -7.59 -4.40 -3.02
CA SER A 21 -8.70 -5.02 -2.27
C SER A 21 -8.44 -5.11 -0.77
N VAL A 22 -7.16 -5.18 -0.35
CA VAL A 22 -6.78 -5.13 1.06
C VAL A 22 -6.92 -3.70 1.60
N ILE A 23 -6.43 -2.70 0.87
CA ILE A 23 -6.54 -1.28 1.28
C ILE A 23 -8.01 -0.84 1.36
N GLU A 24 -8.84 -1.25 0.41
CA GLU A 24 -10.27 -0.92 0.35
C GLU A 24 -11.13 -1.82 1.25
N SER A 25 -10.54 -2.78 1.98
CA SER A 25 -11.31 -3.78 2.72
C SER A 25 -12.08 -3.15 3.88
N SER A 26 -13.40 -3.26 3.84
CA SER A 26 -14.28 -2.86 4.96
C SER A 26 -14.05 -3.72 6.22
N ASN A 27 -13.42 -4.89 6.10
CA ASN A 27 -13.05 -5.70 7.27
C ASN A 27 -11.88 -5.13 8.05
N LEU A 28 -11.07 -4.27 7.42
CA LEU A 28 -9.97 -3.56 8.07
C LEU A 28 -10.40 -2.15 8.44
N ASP A 29 -11.23 -1.49 7.64
CA ASP A 29 -11.76 -0.14 7.92
C ASP A 29 -10.62 0.82 8.33
N PHE A 30 -9.66 0.96 7.40
CA PHE A 30 -8.44 1.70 7.68
C PHE A 30 -8.68 3.20 7.80
N LYS A 31 -7.97 3.80 8.76
CA LYS A 31 -7.78 5.23 8.92
C LYS A 31 -6.32 5.58 8.78
N TYR A 32 -6.08 6.73 8.17
CA TYR A 32 -4.74 7.27 8.03
C TYR A 32 -4.23 7.76 9.38
N VAL A 33 -2.97 7.44 9.72
CA VAL A 33 -2.31 7.98 10.91
C VAL A 33 -1.23 8.96 10.52
N ARG A 34 -0.22 8.48 9.78
CA ARG A 34 0.92 9.28 9.30
C ARG A 34 1.68 8.54 8.19
N VAL A 35 2.47 9.29 7.42
CA VAL A 35 3.60 8.75 6.64
C VAL A 35 4.89 9.05 7.41
N ASP A 36 5.71 8.03 7.63
CA ASP A 36 7.06 8.15 8.15
C ASP A 36 8.04 8.26 6.98
N ASN A 37 8.43 9.49 6.66
CA ASN A 37 9.29 9.76 5.50
C ASN A 37 10.73 9.27 5.69
N GLU A 38 11.18 9.01 6.92
CA GLU A 38 12.54 8.50 7.16
C GLU A 38 12.63 7.02 6.77
N ASN A 39 11.52 6.28 6.93
CA ASN A 39 11.44 4.85 6.69
C ASN A 39 10.58 4.48 5.47
N ASP A 40 10.04 5.47 4.75
CA ASP A 40 9.09 5.31 3.63
C ASP A 40 7.90 4.38 3.99
N GLU A 41 7.37 4.60 5.20
CA GLU A 41 6.39 3.73 5.84
C GLU A 41 5.06 4.45 6.03
N LEU A 42 3.98 3.81 5.59
CA LEU A 42 2.62 4.27 5.83
C LEU A 42 2.07 3.61 7.10
N ILE A 43 1.64 4.42 8.06
CA ILE A 43 1.01 3.97 9.29
C ILE A 43 -0.50 4.15 9.17
N LEU A 44 -1.21 3.04 9.31
CA LEU A 44 -2.67 2.97 9.32
C LEU A 44 -3.16 2.44 10.66
N TYR A 45 -4.41 2.76 10.98
CA TYR A 45 -5.13 2.16 12.10
C TYR A 45 -6.40 1.52 11.59
N SER A 46 -6.71 0.33 12.06
CA SER A 46 -7.95 -0.37 11.76
C SER A 46 -8.95 -0.13 12.89
N ASP A 47 -10.07 0.52 12.59
CA ASP A 47 -11.18 0.64 13.56
C ASP A 47 -11.84 -0.72 13.81
N ALA A 48 -11.89 -1.58 12.78
CA ALA A 48 -12.53 -2.89 12.87
C ALA A 48 -11.79 -3.88 13.78
N ILE A 49 -10.45 -3.82 13.83
CA ILE A 49 -9.62 -4.72 14.64
C ILE A 49 -8.96 -4.02 15.85
N ASP A 50 -9.12 -2.70 15.99
CA ASP A 50 -8.52 -1.90 17.07
C ASP A 50 -6.99 -2.06 17.15
N ASP A 51 -6.30 -1.97 16.01
CA ASP A 51 -4.85 -2.15 15.94
C ASP A 51 -4.19 -1.30 14.85
N PHE A 52 -2.88 -1.08 15.00
CA PHE A 52 -2.04 -0.37 14.05
C PHE A 52 -1.42 -1.31 13.02
N TYR A 53 -1.29 -0.80 11.80
CA TYR A 53 -0.69 -1.48 10.67
C TYR A 53 0.37 -0.59 10.04
N GLU A 54 1.49 -1.21 9.70
CA GLU A 54 2.63 -0.56 9.08
C GLU A 54 2.81 -1.15 7.67
N LEU A 55 2.85 -0.29 6.65
CA LEU A 55 3.12 -0.67 5.27
C LEU A 55 4.45 -0.10 4.83
N ASP A 56 5.39 -0.97 4.47
CA ASP A 56 6.74 -0.59 4.04
C ASP A 56 7.19 -1.38 2.81
N LEU A 57 8.15 -0.81 2.07
CA LEU A 57 8.86 -1.49 1.00
C LEU A 57 10.10 -2.20 1.54
N TYR A 58 10.05 -3.53 1.61
CA TYR A 58 11.17 -4.36 2.06
C TYR A 58 11.54 -5.40 1.01
N LYS A 59 12.80 -5.42 0.57
CA LYS A 59 13.33 -6.38 -0.43
C LYS A 59 12.43 -6.53 -1.66
N GLN A 60 11.99 -5.40 -2.23
CA GLN A 60 11.08 -5.33 -3.39
C GLN A 60 9.67 -5.89 -3.12
N GLN A 61 9.25 -5.93 -1.86
CA GLN A 61 7.91 -6.34 -1.47
C GLN A 61 7.26 -5.23 -0.66
N ILE A 62 6.03 -4.88 -1.00
CA ILE A 62 5.17 -4.17 -0.04
C ILE A 62 4.65 -5.22 0.91
N ARG A 63 4.94 -5.02 2.18
CA ARG A 63 4.45 -5.87 3.26
C ARG A 63 3.65 -5.02 4.22
N MET A 64 2.70 -5.66 4.87
CA MET A 64 1.94 -5.10 5.96
C MET A 64 2.30 -5.82 7.25
N ARG A 65 2.60 -5.06 8.29
CA ARG A 65 2.99 -5.56 9.62
C ARG A 65 2.02 -5.09 10.67
N ARG A 66 1.81 -5.94 11.67
CA ARG A 66 1.25 -5.56 12.95
C ARG A 66 2.37 -5.49 13.96
N LYS A 67 2.18 -4.74 15.04
CA LYS A 67 3.24 -4.50 16.03
C LYS A 67 3.72 -5.78 16.75
N ILE A 68 2.89 -6.82 16.77
CA ILE A 68 3.11 -8.03 17.60
C ILE A 68 3.28 -9.30 16.74
N ASP A 69 2.89 -9.25 15.47
CA ASP A 69 2.85 -10.42 14.58
C ASP A 69 3.79 -10.26 13.39
N GLY A 70 4.14 -11.38 12.75
CA GLY A 70 4.91 -11.40 11.51
C GLY A 70 4.30 -10.54 10.39
N TYR A 71 4.98 -10.47 9.25
CA TYR A 71 4.52 -9.64 8.14
C TYR A 71 3.64 -10.42 7.16
N MET A 72 2.64 -9.76 6.59
CA MET A 72 1.89 -10.24 5.44
C MET A 72 2.40 -9.56 4.17
N PRO A 73 3.00 -10.30 3.21
CA PRO A 73 3.37 -9.72 1.93
C PRO A 73 2.11 -9.41 1.11
N LEU A 74 2.03 -8.19 0.57
CA LEU A 74 0.89 -7.72 -0.22
C LEU A 74 1.20 -7.61 -1.71
N LEU A 75 2.43 -7.25 -2.06
CA LEU A 75 2.82 -6.99 -3.44
C LEU A 75 4.30 -7.32 -3.65
N TYR A 76 4.65 -7.90 -4.81
CA TYR A 76 6.02 -8.30 -5.14
C TYR A 76 6.59 -7.52 -6.32
N ASN A 77 7.92 -7.59 -6.49
CA ASN A 77 8.68 -6.93 -7.56
C ASN A 77 8.48 -5.41 -7.63
N VAL A 78 8.27 -4.81 -6.45
CA VAL A 78 8.08 -3.38 -6.30
C VAL A 78 9.43 -2.68 -6.30
N GLN A 79 9.60 -1.78 -7.25
CA GLN A 79 10.82 -1.00 -7.44
C GLN A 79 10.79 0.31 -6.67
N LYS A 80 9.60 0.88 -6.48
CA LYS A 80 9.39 2.14 -5.77
C LYS A 80 7.96 2.20 -5.24
N VAL A 81 7.79 2.86 -4.10
CA VAL A 81 6.49 3.28 -3.58
C VAL A 81 6.53 4.77 -3.22
N GLU A 82 5.35 5.39 -3.18
CA GLU A 82 5.13 6.74 -2.69
C GLU A 82 3.76 6.82 -2.00
N TRP A 83 3.76 7.37 -0.80
CA TRP A 83 2.57 7.59 0.02
C TRP A 83 2.38 9.10 0.23
N ARG A 84 1.19 9.63 -0.09
CA ARG A 84 0.92 11.06 0.11
C ARG A 84 -0.50 11.29 0.57
N TYR A 85 -0.65 11.79 1.79
CA TYR A 85 -1.95 12.13 2.35
C TYR A 85 -2.35 13.58 1.99
N ASP A 86 -3.59 13.77 1.56
CA ASP A 86 -4.21 15.07 1.32
C ASP A 86 -5.23 15.35 2.43
N GLU A 87 -4.89 16.29 3.33
CA GLU A 87 -5.74 16.70 4.45
C GLU A 87 -7.07 17.34 3.99
N ASN A 88 -7.10 18.01 2.84
CA ASN A 88 -8.31 18.69 2.36
C ASN A 88 -9.31 17.67 1.80
N ARG A 89 -8.81 16.68 1.07
CA ARG A 89 -9.62 15.61 0.47
C ARG A 89 -9.88 14.45 1.41
N LYS A 90 -9.12 14.38 2.50
CA LYS A 90 -9.09 13.24 3.43
C LYS A 90 -8.84 11.94 2.69
N SER A 91 -7.78 11.94 1.91
CA SER A 91 -7.44 10.83 1.04
C SER A 91 -5.95 10.53 1.09
N ILE A 92 -5.62 9.25 0.90
CA ILE A 92 -4.26 8.79 0.71
C ILE A 92 -4.05 8.45 -0.77
N PHE A 93 -3.08 9.11 -1.39
CA PHE A 93 -2.58 8.74 -2.71
C PHE A 93 -1.46 7.71 -2.55
N ILE A 94 -1.57 6.60 -3.28
CA ILE A 94 -0.59 5.51 -3.30
C ILE A 94 -0.11 5.37 -4.74
N SER A 95 1.20 5.48 -4.97
CA SER A 95 1.84 5.16 -6.26
C SER A 95 2.89 4.07 -6.09
N ILE A 96 2.83 3.04 -6.92
CA ILE A 96 3.73 1.89 -6.89
C ILE A 96 4.30 1.62 -8.28
N ARG A 97 5.60 1.37 -8.36
CA ARG A 97 6.26 0.94 -9.59
C ARG A 97 6.58 -0.56 -9.58
N ILE A 98 6.00 -1.32 -10.51
CA ILE A 98 6.22 -2.77 -10.71
C ILE A 98 6.73 -2.97 -12.13
N HIS A 99 7.87 -3.65 -12.30
CA HIS A 99 8.48 -3.93 -13.61
C HIS A 99 8.52 -2.71 -14.58
N GLY A 100 8.86 -1.53 -14.07
CA GLY A 100 8.98 -0.29 -14.85
C GLY A 100 7.65 0.40 -15.17
N ARG A 101 6.53 -0.10 -14.67
CA ARG A 101 5.20 0.51 -14.84
C ARG A 101 4.67 1.05 -13.53
N GLU A 102 3.99 2.18 -13.63
CA GLU A 102 3.42 2.88 -12.48
C GLU A 102 1.93 2.57 -12.35
N TYR A 103 1.53 2.20 -11.15
CA TYR A 103 0.16 1.94 -10.73
C TYR A 103 -0.16 2.89 -9.59
N SER A 104 -1.24 3.64 -9.70
CA SER A 104 -1.59 4.64 -8.69
C SER A 104 -3.09 4.74 -8.49
N GLU A 105 -3.50 5.00 -7.26
CA GLU A 105 -4.90 5.20 -6.88
C GLU A 105 -4.99 6.15 -5.68
N GLU A 106 -6.11 6.86 -5.56
CA GLU A 106 -6.42 7.72 -4.42
C GLU A 106 -7.57 7.08 -3.63
N TYR A 107 -7.37 6.88 -2.32
CA TYR A 107 -8.35 6.26 -1.43
C TYR A 107 -8.87 7.28 -0.44
N ILE A 108 -10.19 7.41 -0.33
CA ILE A 108 -10.80 8.19 0.75
C ILE A 108 -10.54 7.46 2.06
N MET A 109 -9.87 8.14 2.98
CA MET A 109 -9.41 7.56 4.23
C MET A 109 -9.31 8.65 5.27
N ASP A 110 -10.24 8.70 6.22
CA ASP A 110 -10.20 9.70 7.29
C ASP A 110 -8.94 9.54 8.15
N ARG A 111 -8.43 10.66 8.66
CA ARG A 111 -7.34 10.66 9.63
C ARG A 111 -7.84 10.22 11.01
N LYS A 112 -7.14 9.28 11.64
CA LYS A 112 -7.31 8.98 13.06
C LYS A 112 -6.84 10.19 13.88
N LYS A 113 -7.75 10.74 14.69
CA LYS A 113 -7.47 11.83 15.63
C LYS A 113 -6.79 11.32 16.89
#